data_AF-A0A090RWM6-F1
#
_entry.id   AF-A0A090RWM6-F1
#
_cell.length_a   1.000
_cell.length_b   1.000
_cell.length_c   1.000
_cell.angle_alpha   90.00
_cell.angle_beta   90.00
_cell.angle_gamma   90.00
#
_symmetry.space_group_name_H-M   'P 1'
#
loop_
_entity.id
_entity.type
_entity.pdbx_description
1 polymer ?
#
loop_
_entity_poly.entity_id
_entity_poly.type
_entity_poly.pdbx_seq_one_letter_code
_entity_poly.pdbx_strand_id
1 'polypeptide(L)'
;MSLLAIGINHNTASVDLREKVAFPPEKLDRALNELRDNTKVNGSVILSTCNRTEIYCDTGDTNKSQLIDWLVRFHDVPAEELKPSLYVYEEQAAIKHLMRVSCGLDSLVLGEPQILGR
;
A
#
# COMPACT_ATOMS: atom_id res chain seq x y z
N MET A 1 -19.29 0.31 -1.46
CA MET A 1 -17.99 -0.14 -1.99
C MET A 1 -17.18 1.10 -2.28
N SER A 2 -16.15 1.35 -1.49
CA SER A 2 -15.23 2.46 -1.71
C SER A 2 -13.83 1.85 -1.78
N LEU A 3 -13.22 1.89 -2.95
CA LEU A 3 -11.87 1.36 -3.14
C LEU A 3 -10.87 2.41 -2.69
N LEU A 4 -9.97 2.03 -1.79
CA LEU A 4 -8.88 2.87 -1.33
C LEU A 4 -7.55 2.22 -1.74
N ALA A 5 -6.64 3.02 -2.28
CA ALA A 5 -5.23 2.66 -2.41
C ALA A 5 -4.41 3.58 -1.51
N ILE A 6 -3.61 2.99 -0.64
CA ILE A 6 -2.67 3.72 0.22
C ILE A 6 -1.28 3.13 0.09
N GLY A 7 -0.27 3.96 -0.01
CA GLY A 7 1.09 3.45 -0.11
C GLY A 7 2.17 4.50 -0.19
N ILE A 8 3.39 4.00 -0.33
CA ILE A 8 4.58 4.78 -0.64
C ILE A 8 5.29 4.16 -1.84
N ASN A 9 6.09 4.94 -2.55
CA ASN A 9 6.90 4.45 -3.66
C ASN A 9 8.23 5.20 -3.73
N HIS A 10 9.07 4.82 -4.69
CA HIS A 10 10.38 5.42 -4.92
C HIS A 10 10.37 6.94 -5.20
N ASN A 11 9.23 7.51 -5.62
CA ASN A 11 9.09 8.95 -5.83
C ASN A 11 8.75 9.70 -4.54
N THR A 12 8.07 9.05 -3.59
CA THR A 12 7.58 9.71 -2.36
C THR A 12 8.39 9.36 -1.11
N ALA A 13 9.20 8.31 -1.14
CA ALA A 13 9.94 7.80 0.01
C ALA A 13 11.37 7.37 -0.33
N SER A 14 12.29 7.61 0.62
CA SER A 14 13.65 7.09 0.57
C SER A 14 13.66 5.55 0.55
N VAL A 15 14.80 4.97 0.17
CA VAL A 15 15.00 3.51 0.24
C VAL A 15 14.81 3.03 1.69
N ASP A 16 15.45 3.70 2.65
CA ASP A 16 15.40 3.33 4.08
C ASP A 16 13.96 3.26 4.61
N LEU A 17 13.12 4.25 4.27
CA LEU A 17 11.72 4.24 4.69
C LEU A 17 10.93 3.12 4.01
N ARG A 18 11.19 2.84 2.73
CA ARG A 18 10.56 1.73 2.00
C ARG A 18 10.92 0.36 2.56
N GLU A 19 12.16 0.17 2.98
CA GLU A 19 12.59 -1.08 3.62
C GLU A 19 11.89 -1.29 4.96
N LYS A 20 11.72 -0.23 5.77
CA LYS A 20 10.99 -0.31 7.04
C LYS A 20 9.54 -0.75 6.88
N VAL A 21 8.86 -0.29 5.82
CA VAL A 21 7.45 -0.61 5.54
C VAL A 21 7.28 -1.69 4.47
N ALA A 22 8.29 -2.50 4.19
CA ALA A 22 8.15 -3.63 3.28
C ALA A 22 7.39 -4.78 3.96
N PHE A 23 6.58 -5.51 3.17
CA PHE A 23 5.90 -6.74 3.59
C PHE A 23 6.62 -7.96 3.01
N PRO A 24 7.61 -8.53 3.71
CA PRO A 24 8.21 -9.79 3.31
C PRO A 24 7.19 -10.93 3.40
N PRO A 25 7.39 -12.03 2.66
CA PRO A 25 6.43 -13.15 2.61
C PRO A 25 6.02 -13.67 3.99
N GLU A 26 6.96 -13.77 4.94
CA GLU A 26 6.68 -14.24 6.31
C GLU A 26 5.77 -13.32 7.13
N LYS A 27 5.60 -12.05 6.73
CA LYS A 27 4.73 -11.08 7.42
C LYS A 27 3.38 -10.90 6.72
N LEU A 28 3.22 -11.38 5.48
CA LEU A 28 2.06 -11.07 4.65
C LEU A 28 0.76 -11.67 5.23
N ASP A 29 0.79 -12.93 5.65
CA ASP A 29 -0.38 -13.60 6.25
C ASP A 29 -0.82 -12.91 7.55
N ARG A 30 0.14 -12.51 8.38
CA ARG A 30 -0.13 -11.75 9.61
C ARG A 30 -0.74 -10.39 9.27
N ALA A 31 -0.19 -9.68 8.30
CA ALA A 31 -0.67 -8.37 7.87
C ALA A 31 -2.13 -8.43 7.37
N LEU A 32 -2.45 -9.40 6.50
CA LEU A 32 -3.79 -9.57 5.96
C LEU A 32 -4.82 -9.95 7.04
N ASN A 33 -4.45 -10.81 7.99
CA ASN A 33 -5.31 -11.14 9.13
C ASN A 33 -5.55 -9.92 10.03
N GLU A 34 -4.49 -9.17 10.37
CA GLU A 34 -4.64 -7.96 11.18
C GLU A 34 -5.45 -6.86 10.48
N LEU A 35 -5.33 -6.70 9.16
CA LEU A 35 -6.16 -5.76 8.40
C LEU A 35 -7.64 -6.15 8.49
N ARG A 36 -7.96 -7.43 8.24
CA ARG A 36 -9.33 -7.94 8.34
C ARG A 36 -9.91 -7.70 9.74
N ASP A 37 -9.14 -8.01 10.78
CA ASP A 37 -9.64 -8.04 12.14
C ASP A 37 -9.67 -6.65 12.79
N ASN A 38 -8.75 -5.74 12.43
CA ASN A 38 -8.60 -4.43 13.08
C ASN A 38 -9.19 -3.25 12.30
N THR A 39 -9.36 -3.36 10.98
CA THR A 39 -9.79 -2.22 10.15
C THR A 39 -11.16 -2.39 9.51
N LYS A 40 -11.86 -3.52 9.73
CA LYS A 40 -13.22 -3.78 9.19
C LYS A 40 -13.35 -3.62 7.67
N VAL A 41 -12.26 -3.74 6.93
CA VAL A 41 -12.28 -3.75 5.47
C VAL A 41 -12.93 -5.03 4.96
N ASN A 42 -13.71 -4.95 3.89
CA ASN A 42 -14.37 -6.11 3.29
C ASN A 42 -13.38 -7.04 2.58
N GLY A 43 -12.28 -6.47 2.09
CA GLY A 43 -11.21 -7.18 1.43
C GLY A 43 -9.99 -6.27 1.29
N SER A 44 -8.80 -6.88 1.27
CA SER A 44 -7.55 -6.16 1.09
C SER A 44 -6.55 -6.95 0.25
N VAL A 45 -5.69 -6.23 -0.46
CA VAL A 45 -4.55 -6.75 -1.22
C VAL A 45 -3.34 -5.90 -0.86
N ILE A 46 -2.23 -6.56 -0.54
CA ILE A 46 -0.94 -5.91 -0.27
C ILE A 46 -0.04 -6.14 -1.47
N LEU A 47 0.48 -5.05 -2.04
CA LEU A 47 1.49 -5.06 -3.09
C LEU A 47 2.79 -4.50 -2.51
N SER A 48 3.74 -5.38 -2.22
CA SER A 48 5.06 -4.99 -1.72
C SER A 48 6.14 -5.49 -2.68
N THR A 49 6.94 -4.53 -3.16
CA THR A 49 8.07 -4.76 -4.08
C THR A 49 9.25 -3.93 -3.58
N CYS A 50 10.40 -4.03 -4.25
CA CYS A 50 11.52 -3.13 -3.94
C CYS A 50 11.17 -1.64 -4.15
N ASN A 51 10.22 -1.30 -5.03
CA ASN A 51 9.96 0.08 -5.46
C ASN A 51 8.70 0.71 -4.85
N ARG A 52 7.85 -0.09 -4.21
CA ARG A 52 6.59 0.37 -3.60
C ARG A 52 6.09 -0.61 -2.54
N THR A 53 5.40 -0.04 -1.55
CA THR A 53 4.48 -0.76 -0.67
C THR A 53 3.13 -0.08 -0.79
N GLU A 54 2.14 -0.84 -1.21
CA GLU A 54 0.76 -0.39 -1.42
C GLU A 54 -0.23 -1.37 -0.79
N ILE A 55 -1.31 -0.83 -0.27
CA ILE A 55 -2.46 -1.58 0.24
C ILE A 55 -3.69 -1.09 -0.50
N TYR A 56 -4.38 -2.01 -1.14
CA TYR A 56 -5.66 -1.80 -1.81
C TYR A 56 -6.75 -2.43 -0.95
N CYS A 57 -7.74 -1.65 -0.53
CA CYS A 57 -8.82 -2.12 0.35
C CYS A 57 -10.19 -1.72 -0.19
N ASP A 58 -11.18 -2.60 -0.07
CA ASP A 58 -12.58 -2.17 -0.05
C ASP A 58 -12.93 -1.74 1.37
N THR A 59 -12.98 -0.43 1.58
CA THR A 59 -13.11 0.15 2.92
C THR A 59 -14.55 0.14 3.42
N GLY A 60 -15.56 0.07 2.56
CA GLY A 60 -16.95 0.30 2.99
C GLY A 60 -17.07 1.66 3.70
N ASP A 61 -17.36 1.64 5.00
CA ASP A 61 -17.42 2.83 5.89
C ASP A 61 -16.11 3.10 6.66
N THR A 62 -15.05 2.31 6.40
CA THR A 62 -13.77 2.39 7.13
C THR A 62 -13.05 3.70 6.84
N ASN A 63 -12.55 4.33 7.90
CA ASN A 63 -11.80 5.58 7.80
C ASN A 63 -10.35 5.32 7.38
N LYS A 64 -9.87 6.05 6.37
CA LYS A 64 -8.47 6.03 5.92
C LYS A 64 -7.45 6.24 7.05
N SER A 65 -7.79 7.03 8.07
CA SER A 65 -6.90 7.23 9.22
C SER A 65 -6.62 5.93 9.98
N GLN A 66 -7.60 5.01 10.09
CA GLN A 66 -7.42 3.74 10.77
C GLN A 66 -6.42 2.83 10.03
N LEU A 67 -6.43 2.85 8.70
CA LEU A 67 -5.46 2.12 7.89
C LEU A 67 -4.06 2.70 8.03
N ILE A 68 -3.93 4.03 8.05
CA ILE A 68 -2.64 4.71 8.29
C ILE A 68 -2.11 4.36 9.68
N ASP A 69 -2.93 4.46 10.71
CA ASP A 69 -2.55 4.18 12.09
C ASP A 69 -2.23 2.69 12.29
N TRP A 70 -2.90 1.80 11.56
CA TRP A 70 -2.53 0.38 11.51
C TRP A 70 -1.16 0.19 10.86
N LEU A 71 -0.88 0.83 9.72
CA LEU A 71 0.39 0.69 9.00
C LEU A 71 1.59 1.17 9.84
N VAL A 72 1.43 2.32 10.51
CA VAL A 72 2.39 2.87 11.49
C VAL A 72 2.68 1.86 12.59
N ARG A 73 1.64 1.27 13.19
CA ARG A 73 1.78 0.29 14.29
C ARG A 73 2.34 -1.04 13.84
N PHE A 74 1.94 -1.53 12.66
CA PHE A 74 2.37 -2.84 12.15
C PHE A 74 3.87 -2.86 11.86
N HIS A 75 4.40 -1.78 11.30
CA HIS A 75 5.83 -1.65 10.98
C HIS A 75 6.67 -1.01 12.08
N ASP A 76 6.04 -0.54 13.17
CA ASP A 76 6.71 0.20 14.26
C ASP A 76 7.51 1.41 13.73
N VAL A 77 6.90 2.17 12.80
CA VAL A 77 7.49 3.36 12.18
C VAL A 77 6.80 4.60 12.71
N PRO A 78 7.52 5.67 13.11
CA PRO A 78 6.91 6.91 13.56
C PRO A 78 5.97 7.50 12.50
N ALA A 79 4.77 7.92 12.93
CA ALA A 79 3.78 8.51 12.03
C ALA A 79 4.30 9.76 11.29
N GLU A 80 5.16 10.56 11.95
CA GLU A 80 5.81 11.73 11.37
C GLU A 80 6.80 11.39 10.25
N GLU A 81 7.36 10.18 10.26
CA GLU A 81 8.25 9.69 9.20
C GLU A 81 7.44 9.18 8.00
N LEU A 82 6.34 8.46 8.26
CA LEU A 82 5.57 7.79 7.21
C LEU A 82 4.55 8.71 6.52
N LYS A 83 3.79 9.51 7.29
CA LYS A 83 2.66 10.31 6.77
C LYS A 83 3.04 11.27 5.64
N PRO A 84 4.18 11.98 5.68
CA PRO A 84 4.55 12.89 4.59
C PRO A 84 4.82 12.19 3.25
N SER A 85 5.19 10.90 3.29
CA SER A 85 5.51 10.11 2.10
C SER A 85 4.34 9.31 1.54
N LEU A 86 3.21 9.25 2.28
CA LEU A 86 2.03 8.50 1.87
C LEU A 86 1.28 9.24 0.74
N TYR A 87 0.92 8.49 -0.29
CA TYR A 87 -0.18 8.87 -1.17
C TYR A 87 -1.43 8.04 -0.86
N VAL A 88 -2.57 8.66 -1.10
CA VAL A 88 -3.88 8.05 -0.91
C VAL A 88 -4.71 8.35 -2.15
N TYR A 89 -5.23 7.31 -2.78
CA TYR A 89 -6.15 7.41 -3.90
C TYR A 89 -7.48 6.75 -3.54
N GLU A 90 -8.57 7.43 -3.89
CA GLU A 90 -9.94 6.99 -3.61
C GLU A 90 -10.66 6.67 -4.93
N GLU A 91 -11.47 5.61 -4.92
CA GLU A 91 -12.35 5.17 -5.99
C GLU A 91 -11.67 5.08 -7.37
N GLN A 92 -12.08 5.90 -8.33
CA GLN A 92 -11.56 5.89 -9.69
C GLN A 92 -10.07 6.21 -9.75
N ALA A 93 -9.55 7.03 -8.83
CA ALA A 93 -8.13 7.32 -8.77
C ALA A 93 -7.33 6.07 -8.34
N ALA A 94 -7.87 5.28 -7.41
CA ALA A 94 -7.25 4.02 -6.99
C ALA A 94 -7.20 3.00 -8.14
N ILE A 95 -8.30 2.86 -8.90
CA ILE A 95 -8.37 1.98 -10.07
C ILE A 95 -7.35 2.44 -11.13
N LYS A 96 -7.34 3.73 -11.45
CA LYS A 96 -6.42 4.29 -12.46
C LYS A 96 -4.96 4.07 -12.06
N HIS A 97 -4.63 4.27 -10.79
CA HIS A 97 -3.30 4.01 -10.24
C HIS A 97 -2.92 2.54 -10.39
N LEU A 98 -3.77 1.62 -9.94
CA LEU A 98 -3.54 0.17 -10.06
C LEU A 98 -3.29 -0.27 -11.50
N MET A 99 -4.06 0.26 -12.46
CA MET A 99 -3.89 -0.05 -13.88
C MET A 99 -2.54 0.45 -14.42
N ARG A 100 -2.11 1.66 -14.03
CA ARG A 100 -0.79 2.19 -14.44
C ARG A 100 0.36 1.38 -13.86
N VAL A 101 0.24 1.03 -12.59
CA VAL A 101 1.19 0.19 -11.86
C VAL A 101 1.30 -1.19 -12.52
N SER A 102 0.17 -1.83 -12.82
CA SER A 102 0.11 -3.17 -13.44
C SER A 102 0.67 -3.18 -14.86
N CYS A 103 0.45 -2.10 -15.63
CA CYS A 103 0.99 -1.94 -16.99
C CYS A 103 2.45 -1.44 -17.02
N GLY A 104 3.12 -1.28 -15.87
CA GLY A 104 4.51 -0.80 -15.79
C GLY A 104 4.69 0.69 -16.18
N LEU A 105 3.61 1.46 -16.25
CA LEU A 105 3.65 2.90 -16.56
C LEU A 105 4.17 3.75 -15.39
N ASP A 106 4.21 3.18 -14.19
CA ASP A 106 4.81 3.76 -12.99
C ASP A 106 6.01 2.92 -12.49
N SER A 107 6.63 2.13 -13.36
CA SER A 107 7.89 1.43 -13.09
C SER A 107 9.08 2.39 -13.14
N LEU A 108 10.14 2.08 -12.38
CA LEU A 108 11.42 2.82 -12.43
C LEU A 108 11.99 2.83 -13.86
N VAL A 109 11.89 1.68 -14.54
CA VAL A 109 12.11 1.55 -15.98
C VAL A 109 10.76 1.48 -16.65
N LEU A 110 10.41 2.53 -17.38
CA LEU A 110 9.09 2.72 -17.98
C LEU A 110 8.78 1.55 -18.94
N GLY A 111 7.67 0.85 -18.69
CA GLY A 111 7.25 -0.30 -19.51
C GLY A 111 7.81 -1.65 -19.07
N GLU A 112 8.65 -1.73 -18.04
CA GLU A 112 9.11 -3.00 -17.49
C GLU A 112 8.05 -3.59 -16.53
N PRO A 113 7.49 -4.78 -16.81
CA PRO A 113 6.47 -5.40 -15.97
C PRO A 113 7.11 -6.01 -14.72
N GLN A 114 7.27 -5.21 -13.66
CA GLN A 114 7.77 -5.70 -12.37
C GLN A 114 6.69 -6.42 -11.55
N ILE A 115 5.42 -6.28 -11.96
CA ILE A 115 4.23 -6.66 -11.18
C ILE A 115 3.39 -7.69 -11.92
N LEU A 116 3.29 -7.59 -13.26
CA LEU A 116 2.53 -8.55 -14.07
C LEU A 116 3.23 -9.93 -14.02
N GLY A 117 2.58 -10.93 -13.40
CA GLY A 117 3.13 -12.27 -13.18
C GLY A 117 3.53 -12.58 -11.73
N ARG A 118 3.29 -11.66 -10.80
CA ARG A 118 3.33 -11.89 -9.35
C ARG A 118 1.99 -12.35 -8.80
#